data_AF-A0A5B9ER78-F1
#
_entry.id   AF-A0A5B9ER78-F1
#
_cell.length_a   1.000
_cell.length_b   1.000
_cell.length_c   1.000
_cell.angle_alpha   90.00
_cell.angle_beta   90.00
_cell.angle_gamma   90.00
#
_symmetry.space_group_name_H-M   'P 1'
#
loop_
_entity.id
_entity.type
_entity.pdbx_description
1 polymer ?
#
loop_
_entity_poly.entity_id
_entity_poly.type
_entity_poly.pdbx_seq_one_letter_code
_entity_poly.pdbx_strand_id
1 'polypeptide(L)'
;MADAKTPLTDEQRQRRRVGRTLGRGQWLALFKEANPEASKEDLKTAWTAVRKEQTRLGMRMLKTLEKNGYMVIENPDAAKAAKAA
;
A
#
# COMPACT_ATOMS: atom_id res chain seq x y z
N MET A 1 31.47 -4.28 -7.26
CA MET A 1 31.18 -4.90 -5.95
C MET A 1 29.67 -4.92 -5.78
N ALA A 2 29.06 -6.09 -5.71
CA ALA A 2 27.60 -6.23 -5.71
C ALA A 2 27.03 -5.77 -4.36
N ASP A 3 26.28 -4.66 -4.36
CA ASP A 3 25.46 -4.22 -3.23
C ASP A 3 24.39 -5.27 -2.94
N ALA A 4 24.71 -6.23 -2.07
CA ALA A 4 23.75 -7.18 -1.53
C ALA A 4 22.75 -6.41 -0.65
N LYS A 5 21.65 -5.96 -1.25
CA LYS A 5 20.52 -5.33 -0.55
C LYS A 5 20.05 -6.28 0.55
N THR A 6 20.22 -5.88 1.80
CA THR A 6 19.75 -6.65 2.97
C THR A 6 18.27 -6.97 2.78
N PRO A 7 17.87 -8.25 2.91
CA PRO A 7 16.47 -8.64 2.82
C PRO A 7 15.68 -7.96 3.94
N LEU A 8 14.47 -7.51 3.62
CA LEU A 8 13.57 -6.86 4.58
C LEU A 8 13.13 -7.87 5.65
N THR A 9 13.05 -7.42 6.90
CA THR A 9 12.43 -8.21 7.97
C THR A 9 10.93 -8.38 7.73
N ASP A 10 10.30 -9.35 8.39
CA ASP A 10 8.85 -9.60 8.25
C ASP A 10 8.02 -8.39 8.70
N GLU A 11 8.43 -7.74 9.77
CA GLU A 11 7.82 -6.50 10.24
C GLU A 11 7.95 -5.38 9.19
N GLN A 12 9.13 -5.20 8.59
CA GLN A 12 9.32 -4.20 7.53
C GLN A 12 8.48 -4.51 6.28
N ARG A 13 8.28 -5.78 5.95
CA ARG A 13 7.39 -6.22 4.87
C ARG A 13 5.93 -5.91 5.20
N GLN A 14 5.47 -6.21 6.41
CA GLN A 14 4.13 -5.88 6.87
C GLN A 14 3.88 -4.37 6.84
N ARG A 15 4.79 -3.56 7.40
CA ARG A 15 4.69 -2.09 7.37
C ARG A 15 4.60 -1.55 5.94
N ARG A 16 5.44 -2.05 5.02
CA ARG A 16 5.35 -1.69 3.60
C ARG A 16 4.03 -2.10 2.95
N ARG A 17 3.46 -3.24 3.32
CA ARG A 17 2.15 -3.70 2.82
C ARG A 17 1.07 -2.74 3.29
N VAL A 18 1.05 -2.37 4.57
CA VAL A 18 0.11 -1.39 5.13
C VAL A 18 0.24 -0.04 4.42
N GLY A 19 1.46 0.49 4.30
CA GLY A 19 1.70 1.76 3.60
C GLY A 19 1.25 1.72 2.14
N ARG A 20 1.46 0.61 1.42
CA ARG A 20 0.93 0.43 0.07
C ARG A 20 -0.59 0.42 0.04
N THR A 21 -1.25 -0.24 1.00
CA THR A 21 -2.71 -0.29 1.09
C THR A 21 -3.29 1.10 1.32
N LEU A 22 -2.73 1.87 2.27
CA LEU A 22 -3.16 3.24 2.54
C LEU A 22 -3.01 4.13 1.30
N GLY A 23 -1.82 4.13 0.69
CA GLY A 23 -1.55 4.93 -0.51
C GLY A 23 -2.43 4.54 -1.70
N ARG A 24 -2.67 3.24 -1.90
CA ARG A 24 -3.57 2.75 -2.95
C ARG A 24 -5.01 3.16 -2.67
N GLY A 25 -5.49 3.07 -1.44
CA GLY A 25 -6.86 3.43 -1.07
C GLY A 25 -7.15 4.90 -1.36
N GLN A 26 -6.25 5.80 -0.93
CA GLN A 26 -6.35 7.23 -1.22
C GLN A 26 -6.31 7.51 -2.72
N TRP A 27 -5.29 7.00 -3.42
CA TRP A 27 -5.14 7.23 -4.85
C TRP A 27 -6.34 6.69 -5.64
N LEU A 28 -6.84 5.51 -5.29
CA LEU A 28 -7.94 4.87 -6.00
C LEU A 28 -9.24 5.67 -5.89
N ALA A 29 -9.53 6.23 -4.71
CA ALA A 29 -10.69 7.08 -4.51
C ALA A 29 -10.65 8.29 -5.45
N LEU A 30 -9.52 9.01 -5.46
CA LEU A 30 -9.31 10.18 -6.32
C LEU A 30 -9.30 9.81 -7.81
N PHE A 31 -8.68 8.69 -8.17
CA PHE A 31 -8.59 8.26 -9.56
C PHE A 31 -9.95 7.91 -10.14
N LYS A 32 -10.80 7.19 -9.39
CA LYS A 32 -12.16 6.85 -9.83
C LYS A 32 -13.07 8.07 -9.91
N GLU A 33 -12.91 9.02 -8.99
CA GLU A 33 -13.65 10.28 -9.02
C GLU A 33 -13.28 11.11 -10.25
N ALA A 34 -11.99 11.19 -10.58
CA ALA A 34 -11.52 11.91 -11.76
C ALA A 34 -11.71 11.15 -13.09
N ASN A 35 -11.84 9.83 -13.04
CA ASN A 35 -11.95 8.96 -14.22
C ASN A 35 -13.07 7.92 -14.01
N PRO A 36 -14.35 8.33 -14.00
CA PRO A 36 -15.47 7.44 -13.73
C PRO A 36 -15.62 6.31 -14.77
N GLU A 37 -15.14 6.53 -15.99
CA GLU A 37 -15.20 5.56 -17.10
C GLU A 37 -13.91 4.74 -17.26
N ALA A 38 -12.89 4.97 -16.42
CA ALA A 38 -11.63 4.25 -16.55
C ALA A 38 -11.82 2.74 -16.46
N SER A 39 -11.26 2.02 -17.42
CA SER A 39 -11.29 0.57 -17.42
C SER A 39 -10.40 0.00 -16.30
N LYS A 40 -10.57 -1.30 -16.02
CA LYS A 40 -9.68 -2.01 -15.09
C LYS A 40 -8.23 -2.01 -15.57
N GLU A 41 -8.00 -1.99 -16.88
CA GLU A 41 -6.65 -1.95 -17.45
C GLU A 41 -5.99 -0.58 -17.27
N ASP A 42 -6.74 0.50 -17.50
CA ASP A 42 -6.28 1.87 -17.29
C ASP A 42 -5.88 2.09 -15.83
N LEU A 43 -6.69 1.59 -14.91
CA LEU A 43 -6.41 1.64 -13.48
C LEU A 43 -5.10 0.91 -13.15
N LYS A 44 -4.89 -0.29 -13.71
CA LYS A 44 -3.67 -1.08 -13.46
C LYS A 44 -2.43 -0.36 -14.00
N THR A 45 -2.53 0.21 -15.19
CA THR A 45 -1.45 0.96 -15.85
C THR A 45 -1.13 2.22 -15.06
N ALA A 46 -2.14 3.02 -14.73
CA ALA A 46 -2.00 4.25 -13.96
C ALA A 46 -1.41 3.96 -12.56
N TRP A 47 -1.90 2.91 -11.88
CA TRP A 47 -1.36 2.51 -10.58
C TRP A 47 0.11 2.12 -10.67
N THR A 48 0.52 1.41 -11.72
CA THR A 48 1.90 0.95 -11.88
C THR A 48 2.88 2.13 -11.97
N ALA A 49 2.47 3.21 -12.64
CA ALA A 49 3.26 4.44 -12.76
C ALA A 49 3.45 5.15 -11.39
N VAL A 50 2.39 5.25 -10.58
CA VAL A 50 2.42 6.04 -9.33
C VAL A 50 2.69 5.21 -8.06
N ARG A 51 2.67 3.88 -8.16
CA ARG A 51 2.71 2.93 -7.03
C ARG A 51 3.79 3.25 -6.02
N LYS A 52 4.99 3.62 -6.48
CA LYS A 52 6.16 3.82 -5.61
C LYS A 52 6.00 5.08 -4.76
N GLU A 53 5.53 6.16 -5.39
CA GLU A 53 5.30 7.44 -4.72
C GLU A 53 4.11 7.33 -3.76
N GLN A 54 3.02 6.70 -4.20
CA GLN A 54 1.85 6.47 -3.36
C GLN A 54 2.17 5.55 -2.17
N THR A 55 3.03 4.54 -2.36
CA THR A 55 3.51 3.72 -1.22
C THR A 55 4.30 4.57 -0.22
N ARG A 56 5.16 5.50 -0.68
CA ARG A 56 5.89 6.41 0.22
C ARG A 56 4.93 7.36 0.95
N LEU A 57 3.90 7.86 0.27
CA LEU A 57 2.85 8.66 0.89
C LEU A 57 2.11 7.87 1.98
N GLY A 58 1.66 6.65 1.67
CA GLY A 58 0.98 5.81 2.63
C GLY A 58 1.85 5.39 3.82
N MET A 59 3.17 5.24 3.65
CA MET A 59 4.10 5.07 4.79
C MET A 59 4.16 6.31 5.69
N ARG A 60 4.09 7.53 5.12
CA ARG A 60 3.98 8.77 5.92
C ARG A 60 2.66 8.82 6.67
N MET A 61 1.56 8.43 6.03
CA MET A 61 0.24 8.34 6.67
C MET A 61 0.25 7.35 7.84
N LEU A 62 0.84 6.16 7.66
CA LEU A 62 1.02 5.18 8.74
C LEU A 62 1.79 5.78 9.91
N LYS A 63 2.91 6.47 9.65
CA LYS A 63 3.69 7.14 10.69
C LYS A 63 2.88 8.20 11.44
N THR A 64 2.01 8.94 10.75
CA THR A 64 1.11 9.92 11.38
C THR A 64 0.10 9.25 12.30
N LEU A 65 -0.50 8.13 11.88
CA LEU A 65 -1.40 7.34 12.73
C LEU A 65 -0.70 6.87 14.00
N GLU A 66 0.48 6.29 13.85
CA GLU A 66 1.29 5.82 14.99
C GLU A 66 1.65 6.96 15.95
N LYS A 67 2.04 8.12 15.41
CA LYS A 67 2.34 9.31 16.22
C LYS A 67 1.13 9.81 17.01
N ASN A 68 -0.07 9.62 16.48
CA ASN A 68 -1.33 10.02 17.12
C ASN A 68 -1.91 8.94 18.04
N GLY A 69 -1.15 7.87 18.34
CA GLY A 69 -1.56 6.82 19.28
C GLY A 69 -2.41 5.70 18.65
N TYR A 70 -2.51 5.66 17.32
CA TYR A 70 -3.22 4.58 16.63
C TYR A 70 -2.28 3.45 16.25
N MET A 71 -2.76 2.22 16.35
CA MET A 71 -2.04 1.02 15.91
C MET A 71 -2.83 0.30 14.83
N VAL A 72 -2.13 -0.19 13.81
CA VAL A 72 -2.72 -1.05 12.77
C VAL A 72 -2.48 -2.51 13.16
N ILE A 73 -3.56 -3.24 13.37
CA ILE A 73 -3.54 -4.67 13.71
C ILE A 73 -4.05 -5.44 12.49
N GLU A 74 -3.29 -6.44 12.04
CA GLU A 74 -3.73 -7.31 10.94
C GLU A 74 -4.91 -8.17 11.41
N ASN A 75 -6.02 -8.16 10.67
CA ASN A 75 -7.11 -9.10 10.92
C ASN A 75 -6.68 -10.50 10.44
N PRO A 76 -6.54 -11.49 11.34
CA PRO A 76 -5.99 -12.81 11.00
C PRO A 76 -6.89 -13.61 10.04
N ASP A 77 -8.21 -13.49 10.16
CA ASP A 77 -9.16 -14.20 9.30
C ASP A 77 -9.10 -13.67 7.86
N ALA A 78 -9.07 -12.34 7.72
CA ALA A 78 -8.90 -11.69 6.43
C ALA A 78 -7.51 -11.97 5.82
N ALA A 79 -6.46 -12.04 6.64
CA ALA A 79 -5.11 -12.36 6.19
C ALA A 79 -4.98 -13.80 5.69
N LYS A 80 -5.67 -14.75 6.33
CA LYS A 80 -5.72 -16.16 5.91
C LYS A 80 -6.47 -16.31 4.58
N ALA A 81 -7.62 -15.65 4.43
CA ALA A 81 -8.38 -15.65 3.19
C ALA A 81 -7.58 -15.05 2.02
N ALA A 82 -6.84 -13.96 2.25
CA ALA A 82 -6.02 -13.31 1.24
C ALA A 82 -4.76 -14.09 0.81
N LYS A 83 -4.34 -15.12 1.58
CA LYS A 83 -3.23 -16.01 1.20
C LYS A 83 -3.71 -17.25 0.43
N ALA A 84 -5.00 -17.57 0.50
CA ALA A 84 -5.60 -18.74 -0.14
C ALA A 84 -6.20 -18.42 -1.54
N ALA A 85 -6.32 -17.13 -1.87
CA ALA A 85 -6.78 -16.62 -3.17
C ALA A 85 -5.61 -16.07 -4.00
#